data_AF-A0A7X5ZHH8-F1
#
_entry.id   AF-A0A7X5ZHH8-F1
#
_cell.length_a   1.000
_cell.length_b   1.000
_cell.length_c   1.000
_cell.angle_alpha   90.00
_cell.angle_beta   90.00
_cell.angle_gamma   90.00
#
_symmetry.space_group_name_H-M   'P 1'
#
loop_
_entity.id
_entity.type
_entity.pdbx_description
1 polymer ?
#
loop_
_entity_poly.entity_id
_entity_poly.type
_entity_poly.pdbx_seq_one_letter_code
_entity_poly.pdbx_strand_id
1 'polypeptide(L)'
;MSASWKTVYEGQHEGRSVTVRESGDGTFKVLTRQNIHDEGIAYQDGKTFVHVSPSSVGEQVESEVNSRDALREALKELHFSSDTVSAIVERLH
;
A
#
# COMPACT_ATOMS: atom_id res chain seq x y z
N MET A 1 7.64 -19.39 17.65
CA MET A 1 6.42 -18.62 18.00
C MET A 1 5.84 -18.07 16.70
N SER A 2 4.59 -18.38 16.38
CA SER A 2 3.94 -17.79 15.20
C SER A 2 3.58 -16.34 15.53
N ALA A 3 4.12 -15.37 14.78
CA ALA A 3 3.71 -13.98 14.90
C ALA A 3 2.17 -13.91 14.75
N SER A 4 1.48 -13.42 15.79
CA SER A 4 0.04 -13.22 15.76
C SER A 4 -0.26 -11.92 15.05
N TRP A 5 -0.66 -12.00 13.78
CA TRP A 5 -1.04 -10.84 12.99
C TRP A 5 -2.51 -10.49 13.25
N LYS A 6 -2.76 -9.29 13.80
CA LYS A 6 -4.09 -8.71 13.98
C LYS A 6 -4.37 -7.75 12.83
N THR A 7 -5.50 -7.87 12.15
CA THR A 7 -5.93 -6.84 11.21
C THR A 7 -6.29 -5.56 11.97
N VAL A 8 -5.61 -4.47 11.67
CA VAL A 8 -5.80 -3.15 12.29
C VAL A 8 -6.45 -2.15 11.35
N TYR A 9 -6.52 -2.48 10.06
CA TYR A 9 -7.20 -1.66 9.05
C TYR A 9 -7.60 -2.49 7.82
N GLU A 10 -8.79 -2.20 7.28
CA GLU A 10 -9.23 -2.65 5.95
C GLU A 10 -9.98 -1.54 5.24
N GLY A 11 -9.72 -1.35 3.95
CA GLY A 11 -10.36 -0.32 3.15
C GLY A 11 -10.12 -0.48 1.65
N GLN A 12 -10.78 0.36 0.86
CA GLN A 12 -10.56 0.46 -0.58
C GLN A 12 -10.14 1.88 -0.94
N HIS A 13 -9.03 2.00 -1.66
CA HIS A 13 -8.45 3.27 -2.09
C HIS A 13 -7.91 3.15 -3.50
N GLU A 14 -8.20 4.13 -4.35
CA GLU A 14 -7.55 4.28 -5.66
C GLU A 14 -7.61 2.99 -6.51
N GLY A 15 -8.75 2.29 -6.50
CA GLY A 15 -8.91 1.04 -7.24
C GLY A 15 -8.18 -0.17 -6.63
N ARG A 16 -7.67 -0.05 -5.41
CA ARG A 16 -6.97 -1.11 -4.66
C ARG A 16 -7.66 -1.41 -3.35
N SER A 17 -7.74 -2.69 -2.98
CA SER A 17 -8.09 -3.12 -1.63
C SER A 17 -6.82 -3.06 -0.77
N VAL A 18 -6.91 -2.47 0.42
CA VAL A 18 -5.80 -2.33 1.36
C VAL A 18 -6.16 -2.99 2.68
N THR A 19 -5.29 -3.87 3.15
CA THR A 19 -5.38 -4.50 4.47
C THR A 19 -4.08 -4.23 5.21
N VAL A 20 -4.15 -3.66 6.41
CA VAL A 20 -2.99 -3.51 7.30
C VAL A 20 -3.16 -4.45 8.49
N ARG A 21 -2.11 -5.22 8.75
CA ARG A 21 -2.02 -6.10 9.91
C ARG A 21 -0.88 -5.62 10.80
N GLU A 22 -1.08 -5.68 12.10
CA GLU A 22 -0.08 -5.40 13.12
C GLU A 22 0.28 -6.70 13.84
N SER A 23 1.56 -6.90 14.06
CA SER A 23 2.10 -7.93 14.94
C SER A 23 2.36 -7.32 16.33
N GLY A 24 2.27 -8.13 17.38
CA GLY A 24 2.37 -7.67 18.77
C GLY A 24 3.72 -7.04 19.17
N ASP A 25 4.70 -7.05 18.28
CA ASP A 25 6.02 -6.41 18.40
C ASP A 25 6.07 -5.00 17.77
N GLY A 26 4.96 -4.49 17.21
CA GLY A 26 4.88 -3.19 16.55
C GLY A 26 5.25 -3.22 15.05
N THR A 27 5.41 -4.42 14.49
CA THR A 27 5.61 -4.62 13.04
C THR A 27 4.27 -4.56 12.31
N PHE A 28 4.21 -3.86 11.19
CA PHE A 28 3.05 -3.77 10.31
C PHE A 28 3.28 -4.51 9.00
N LYS A 29 2.22 -5.09 8.46
CA LYS A 29 2.18 -5.71 7.14
C LYS A 29 1.04 -5.10 6.35
N VAL A 30 1.38 -4.49 5.23
CA VAL A 30 0.42 -3.93 4.27
C VAL A 30 0.25 -4.90 3.14
N LEU A 31 -0.98 -5.32 2.91
CA LEU A 31 -1.37 -6.07 1.73
C LEU A 31 -2.24 -5.18 0.86
N THR A 32 -1.83 -4.98 -0.38
CA THR A 32 -2.63 -4.29 -1.39
C THR A 32 -3.04 -5.29 -2.46
N ARG A 33 -4.28 -5.20 -2.94
CA ARG A 33 -4.78 -5.98 -4.07
C ARG A 33 -5.39 -5.05 -5.10
N GLN A 34 -4.93 -5.16 -6.34
CA GLN A 34 -5.49 -4.42 -7.46
C GLN A 34 -6.91 -4.91 -7.75
N ASN A 35 -7.90 -4.02 -7.72
CA ASN A 35 -9.31 -4.37 -8.01
C ASN A 35 -9.70 -4.01 -9.45
N ILE A 36 -8.96 -3.12 -10.10
CA ILE A 36 -9.22 -2.65 -11.46
C ILE A 36 -8.03 -2.91 -12.37
N HIS A 37 -8.28 -3.18 -13.64
CA HIS A 37 -7.19 -3.26 -14.61
C HIS A 37 -6.62 -1.86 -14.84
N ASP A 38 -5.32 -1.72 -14.69
CA ASP A 38 -4.57 -0.51 -15.04
C ASP A 38 -3.69 -0.85 -16.24
N GLU A 39 -3.87 -0.16 -17.36
CA GLU A 39 -3.06 -0.36 -18.57
C GLU A 39 -1.62 0.16 -18.40
N GLY A 40 -1.33 0.85 -17.29
CA GLY A 40 -0.07 1.53 -17.07
C GLY A 40 0.03 2.79 -17.93
N ILE A 41 1.07 3.57 -17.70
CA ILE A 41 1.34 4.75 -18.51
C ILE A 41 2.84 4.96 -18.63
N ALA A 42 3.29 5.23 -19.86
CA ALA A 42 4.61 5.76 -20.11
C ALA A 42 4.47 7.24 -20.48
N TYR A 43 5.14 8.12 -19.76
CA TYR A 43 5.21 9.53 -20.11
C TYR A 43 6.60 10.09 -19.86
N GLN A 44 6.92 11.17 -20.57
CA GLN A 44 8.19 11.85 -20.46
C GLN A 44 7.97 13.21 -19.80
N ASP A 45 8.61 13.42 -18.66
CA ASP A 45 8.66 14.71 -17.99
C ASP A 45 10.07 15.31 -18.16
N GLY A 46 10.19 16.20 -19.16
CA GLY A 46 11.47 16.80 -19.54
C GLY A 46 12.50 15.77 -20.02
N LYS A 47 13.55 15.51 -19.22
CA LYS A 47 14.59 14.51 -19.51
C LYS A 47 14.30 13.13 -18.87
N THR A 48 13.26 13.05 -18.04
CA THR A 48 12.94 11.86 -17.27
C THR A 48 11.88 11.05 -17.99
N PHE A 49 12.15 9.76 -18.21
CA PHE A 49 11.15 8.81 -18.68
C PHE A 49 10.54 8.13 -17.47
N VAL A 50 9.24 8.29 -17.29
CA VAL A 50 8.47 7.63 -16.25
C VAL A 50 7.67 6.52 -16.89
N HIS A 51 7.88 5.29 -16.42
CA HIS A 51 7.12 4.12 -16.81
C HIS A 51 6.38 3.59 -15.59
N VAL A 52 5.06 3.67 -15.63
CA VAL A 52 4.16 3.01 -14.69
C VAL A 52 3.73 1.71 -15.36
N SER A 53 4.17 0.59 -14.81
CA SER A 53 3.83 -0.73 -15.35
C SER A 53 2.32 -0.97 -15.28
N PRO A 54 1.74 -1.64 -16.30
CA PRO A 54 0.36 -2.11 -16.22
C PRO A 54 0.18 -3.00 -14.98
N SER A 55 -0.99 -2.93 -14.37
CA SER A 55 -1.36 -3.78 -13.23
C SER A 55 -2.64 -4.55 -13.54
N SER A 56 -2.57 -5.87 -13.48
CA SER A 56 -3.72 -6.75 -13.70
C SER A 56 -4.62 -6.80 -12.47
N VAL A 57 -5.93 -7.02 -12.69
CA VAL A 57 -6.86 -7.30 -11.59
C VAL A 57 -6.39 -8.51 -10.79
N GLY A 58 -6.32 -8.38 -9.48
CA GLY A 58 -5.92 -9.44 -8.55
C GLY A 58 -4.44 -9.46 -8.18
N GLU A 59 -3.60 -8.65 -8.84
CA GLU A 59 -2.20 -8.47 -8.45
C GLU A 59 -2.11 -7.99 -7.01
N GLN A 60 -1.17 -8.58 -6.27
CA GLN A 60 -1.00 -8.37 -4.85
C GLN A 60 0.42 -7.93 -4.55
N VAL A 61 0.53 -6.84 -3.79
CA VAL A 61 1.80 -6.37 -3.26
C VAL A 61 1.71 -6.39 -1.75
N GLU A 62 2.70 -7.04 -1.13
CA GLU A 62 2.87 -7.09 0.30
C GLU A 62 4.13 -6.30 0.68
N SER A 63 4.03 -5.46 1.72
CA SER A 63 5.17 -4.78 2.33
C SER A 63 5.11 -4.95 3.84
N GLU A 64 6.24 -5.29 4.45
CA GLU A 64 6.40 -5.47 5.89
C GLU A 64 7.36 -4.41 6.44
N VAL A 65 6.93 -3.72 7.48
CA VAL A 65 7.62 -2.55 8.04
C VAL A 65 7.57 -2.59 9.56
N ASN A 66 8.60 -2.08 10.21
CA ASN A 66 8.81 -2.23 11.65
C ASN A 66 8.27 -1.07 12.51
N SER A 67 7.58 -0.10 11.91
CA SER A 67 7.04 1.06 12.61
C SER A 67 5.91 1.74 11.84
N ARG A 68 5.12 2.57 12.53
CA ARG A 68 4.04 3.36 11.94
C ARG A 68 4.56 4.43 10.97
N ASP A 69 5.74 5.00 11.22
CA ASP A 69 6.37 5.94 10.30
C ASP A 69 6.86 5.22 9.03
N ALA A 70 7.46 4.04 9.18
CA ALA A 70 7.83 3.20 8.04
C ALA A 70 6.60 2.74 7.23
N LEU A 71 5.47 2.48 7.89
CA LEU A 71 4.18 2.22 7.24
C LEU A 71 3.72 3.39 6.37
N ARG A 72 3.85 4.62 6.88
CA ARG A 72 3.51 5.82 6.12
C ARG A 72 4.38 5.93 4.86
N GLU A 73 5.69 5.71 4.99
CA GLU A 73 6.60 5.79 3.84
C GLU A 73 6.35 4.64 2.84
N ALA A 74 6.12 3.41 3.32
CA ALA A 74 5.77 2.29 2.44
C ALA A 74 4.49 2.55 1.63
N LEU A 75 3.47 3.16 2.22
CA LEU A 75 2.25 3.53 1.48
C LEU A 75 2.52 4.58 0.39
N LYS A 76 3.45 5.52 0.63
CA LYS A 76 3.88 6.49 -0.39
C LYS A 76 4.70 5.82 -1.50
N GLU A 77 5.57 4.87 -1.16
CA GLU A 77 6.33 4.07 -2.13
C GLU A 77 5.42 3.19 -2.99
N LEU A 78 4.29 2.75 -2.44
CA LEU A 78 3.20 2.10 -3.19
C LEU A 78 2.37 3.10 -4.01
N HIS A 79 2.82 4.35 -4.14
CA HIS A 79 2.19 5.41 -4.93
C HIS A 79 0.75 5.75 -4.51
N PHE A 80 0.37 5.54 -3.24
CA PHE A 80 -0.88 6.10 -2.74
C PHE A 80 -0.76 7.62 -2.56
N SER A 81 -1.87 8.33 -2.80
CA SER A 81 -1.96 9.77 -2.52
C SER A 81 -1.75 10.07 -1.04
N SER A 82 -1.29 11.30 -0.75
CA SER A 82 -1.07 11.74 0.63
C SER A 82 -2.35 11.71 1.48
N ASP A 83 -3.51 11.95 0.85
CA ASP A 83 -4.81 11.88 1.50
C ASP A 83 -5.16 10.44 1.90
N THR A 84 -4.96 9.47 0.99
CA THR A 84 -5.14 8.04 1.28
C THR A 84 -4.19 7.56 2.37
N VAL A 85 -2.91 7.93 2.30
CA VAL A 85 -1.92 7.59 3.32
C VAL A 85 -2.37 8.08 4.70
N SER A 86 -2.84 9.32 4.78
CA SER A 86 -3.34 9.91 6.04
C SER A 86 -4.60 9.20 6.53
N ALA A 87 -5.55 8.93 5.62
CA ALA A 87 -6.79 8.22 5.94
C ALA A 87 -6.57 6.79 6.46
N ILE A 88 -5.55 6.09 5.97
CA ILE A 88 -5.16 4.75 6.45
C ILE A 88 -4.50 4.88 7.81
N VAL A 89 -3.47 5.72 7.92
CA VAL A 89 -2.65 5.82 9.14
C VAL A 89 -3.45 6.36 10.31
N GLU A 90 -4.38 7.29 10.11
CA GLU A 90 -5.23 7.85 11.17
C GLU A 90 -6.32 6.88 11.66
N ARG A 91 -6.73 5.92 10.83
CA ARG A 91 -7.77 4.93 11.13
C ARG A 91 -7.24 3.57 11.58
N LEU A 92 -5.96 3.49 11.99
CA LEU A 92 -5.42 2.25 12.58
C LEU A 92 -6.06 2.01 13.96
N HIS A 93 -6.59 0.80 14.19
CA HIS A 93 -7.35 0.41 15.40
C HIS A 93 -6.63 -0.53 16.37
#